data_AF-A0A820NQN8-F1
#
_entry.id   AF-A0A820NQN8-F1
#
_cell.length_a   1.000
_cell.length_b   1.000
_cell.length_c   1.000
_cell.angle_alpha   90.00
_cell.angle_beta   90.00
_cell.angle_gamma   90.00
#
_symmetry.space_group_name_H-M   'P 1'
#
loop_
_entity.id
_entity.type
_entity.pdbx_description
1 polymer ?
#
loop_
_entity_poly.entity_id
_entity_poly.type
_entity_poly.pdbx_seq_one_letter_code
_entity_poly.pdbx_strand_id
1 'polypeptide(L)'
;MNRDAHKTSMKTFEKSTLITTLTIPASESEKISAAEGVLVYHGVKHGHSYVSQECGTNLVKTLFESSSSVAKSLSCGKTKSRAIVCNVFGPYFTKKIVDEVLEARFYSLSYDSSNKGNCKTYPFTVQ
;
A
#
# COMPACT_ATOMS: atom_id res chain seq x y z
N MET A 1 -23.82 11.52 29.62
CA MET A 1 -22.66 11.32 28.72
C MET A 1 -21.71 12.50 28.91
N ASN A 2 -20.55 12.30 29.53
CA ASN A 2 -19.70 13.36 30.08
C ASN A 2 -18.95 14.13 28.95
N ARG A 3 -19.50 15.29 28.52
CA ARG A 3 -19.00 16.10 27.39
C ARG A 3 -17.56 16.59 27.58
N ASP A 4 -17.16 16.82 28.82
CA ASP A 4 -15.86 17.42 29.13
C ASP A 4 -14.72 16.40 29.00
N ALA A 5 -15.00 15.13 29.35
CA ALA A 5 -14.08 14.02 29.08
C ALA A 5 -13.85 13.82 27.57
N HIS A 6 -14.92 13.90 26.77
CA HIS A 6 -14.82 13.82 25.30
C HIS A 6 -14.01 14.99 24.71
N LYS A 7 -14.27 16.23 25.14
CA LYS A 7 -13.52 17.41 24.69
C LYS A 7 -12.04 17.34 25.09
N THR A 8 -11.74 16.81 26.27
CA THR A 8 -10.36 16.65 26.74
C THR A 8 -9.63 15.60 25.93
N SER A 9 -10.27 14.47 25.64
CA SER A 9 -9.68 13.40 24.82
C SER A 9 -9.37 13.87 23.38
N MET A 10 -10.28 14.64 22.76
CA MET A 10 -10.04 15.23 21.43
C MET A 10 -8.87 16.22 21.42
N LYS A 11 -8.75 17.08 22.44
CA LYS A 11 -7.62 18.01 22.57
C LYS A 11 -6.28 17.30 22.81
N THR A 12 -6.29 16.16 23.51
CA THR A 12 -5.09 15.34 23.73
C THR A 12 -4.66 14.63 22.44
N PHE A 13 -5.62 14.19 21.61
CA PHE A 13 -5.33 13.62 20.29
C PHE A 13 -4.68 14.65 19.35
N GLU A 14 -5.20 15.88 19.29
CA GLU A 14 -4.64 16.97 18.49
C GLU A 14 -3.21 17.36 18.91
N LYS A 15 -2.85 17.15 20.18
CA LYS A 15 -1.53 17.48 20.74
C LYS A 15 -0.54 16.32 20.74
N SER A 16 -0.93 15.14 20.26
CA SER A 16 -0.07 13.96 20.22
C SER A 16 0.99 14.08 19.13
N THR A 17 2.14 14.64 19.49
CA THR A 17 3.34 14.79 18.62
C THR A 17 3.97 13.46 18.22
N LEU A 18 3.68 12.37 18.93
CA LEU A 18 4.26 11.04 18.67
C LEU A 18 3.80 10.44 17.32
N ILE A 19 2.63 10.83 16.81
CA ILE A 19 2.20 10.45 15.44
C ILE A 19 2.90 11.31 14.39
N THR A 20 3.21 12.57 14.71
CA THR A 20 3.91 13.49 13.80
C THR A 20 5.37 13.11 13.60
N THR A 21 6.04 12.52 14.59
CA THR A 21 7.43 12.05 14.46
C THR A 21 7.60 10.88 13.49
N LEU A 22 6.52 10.15 13.18
CA LEU A 22 6.53 9.12 12.14
C LEU A 22 6.38 9.69 10.73
N THR A 23 6.07 10.99 10.59
CA THR A 23 6.01 11.65 9.29
C THR A 23 7.35 12.31 8.97
N ILE A 24 8.09 11.68 8.07
CA ILE A 24 9.19 12.36 7.35
C ILE A 24 8.60 13.66 6.77
N PRO A 25 9.24 14.83 6.93
CA PRO A 25 8.81 16.07 6.30
C PRO A 25 8.90 15.90 4.79
N ALA A 26 7.79 15.43 4.21
CA ALA A 26 7.62 15.17 2.81
C ALA A 26 6.83 16.33 2.21
N SER A 27 7.26 16.77 1.03
CA SER A 27 6.47 17.65 0.18
C SER A 27 5.08 17.06 -0.05
N GLU A 28 4.10 17.91 -0.34
CA GLU A 28 2.75 17.43 -0.65
C GLU A 28 2.74 16.44 -1.82
N SER A 29 3.59 16.68 -2.83
CA SER A 29 3.79 15.77 -3.97
C SER A 29 4.30 14.39 -3.56
N GLU A 30 5.24 14.32 -2.62
CA GLU A 30 5.75 13.03 -2.11
C GLU A 30 4.68 12.30 -1.31
N LYS A 31 3.87 13.01 -0.51
CA LYS A 31 2.74 12.42 0.22
C LYS A 31 1.68 11.83 -0.72
N ILE A 32 1.35 12.54 -1.80
CA ILE A 32 0.44 12.05 -2.84
C ILE A 32 1.03 10.81 -3.51
N SER A 33 2.30 10.88 -3.93
CA SER A 33 2.98 9.76 -4.59
C SER A 33 3.07 8.52 -3.69
N ALA A 34 3.33 8.72 -2.38
CA ALA A 34 3.33 7.65 -1.38
C ALA A 34 1.94 7.06 -1.20
N ALA A 35 0.88 7.88 -1.10
CA ALA A 35 -0.49 7.41 -0.99
C ALA A 35 -0.91 6.57 -2.19
N GLU A 36 -0.59 7.03 -3.40
CA GLU A 36 -0.84 6.29 -4.64
C GLU A 36 -0.05 4.98 -4.69
N GLY A 37 1.24 5.00 -4.35
CA GLY A 37 2.06 3.80 -4.26
C GLY A 37 1.50 2.76 -3.28
N VAL A 38 1.07 3.20 -2.10
CA VAL A 38 0.48 2.32 -1.08
C VAL A 38 -0.85 1.73 -1.56
N LEU A 39 -1.72 2.52 -2.20
CA LEU A 39 -2.97 2.02 -2.78
C LEU A 39 -2.70 0.94 -3.84
N VAL A 40 -1.78 1.20 -4.76
CA VAL A 40 -1.41 0.23 -5.80
C VAL A 40 -0.80 -1.03 -5.19
N TYR A 41 0.09 -0.90 -4.21
CA TYR A 41 0.68 -2.04 -3.51
C TYR A 41 -0.37 -2.89 -2.80
N HIS A 42 -1.28 -2.26 -2.07
CA HIS A 42 -2.43 -2.94 -1.44
C HIS A 42 -3.28 -3.65 -2.49
N GLY A 43 -3.53 -3.00 -3.63
CA GLY A 43 -4.21 -3.57 -4.78
C GLY A 43 -3.59 -4.87 -5.27
N VAL A 44 -2.29 -4.86 -5.54
CA VAL A 44 -1.54 -6.05 -5.97
C VAL A 44 -1.55 -7.14 -4.90
N LYS A 45 -1.28 -6.77 -3.64
CA LYS A 45 -1.22 -7.71 -2.51
C LYS A 45 -2.52 -8.50 -2.32
N HIS A 46 -3.67 -7.85 -2.52
CA HIS A 46 -4.98 -8.47 -2.35
C HIS A 46 -5.63 -8.90 -3.66
N GLY A 47 -4.90 -8.85 -4.79
CA GLY A 47 -5.40 -9.29 -6.09
C GLY A 47 -6.56 -8.44 -6.63
N HIS A 48 -6.61 -7.15 -6.28
CA HIS A 48 -7.62 -6.24 -6.81
C HIS A 48 -7.35 -5.91 -8.29
N SER A 49 -8.41 -5.87 -9.09
CA SER A 49 -8.31 -5.40 -10.47
C SER A 49 -7.98 -3.91 -10.52
N TYR A 50 -7.24 -3.48 -11.54
CA TYR A 50 -6.96 -2.05 -11.75
C TYR A 50 -8.23 -1.21 -11.91
N VAL A 51 -9.33 -1.82 -12.37
CA VAL A 51 -10.64 -1.17 -12.47
C VAL A 51 -11.21 -0.90 -11.08
N SER A 52 -11.13 -1.88 -10.18
CA SER A 52 -11.55 -1.70 -8.78
C SER A 52 -10.68 -0.67 -8.07
N GLN A 53 -9.38 -0.63 -8.36
CA GLN A 53 -8.46 0.37 -7.81
C GLN A 53 -8.84 1.80 -8.25
N GLU A 54 -9.13 2.02 -9.54
CA GLU A 54 -9.59 3.32 -10.04
C GLU A 54 -10.93 3.74 -9.42
N CYS A 55 -11.87 2.81 -9.24
CA CYS A 55 -13.11 3.09 -8.53
C CYS A 55 -12.83 3.50 -7.07
N GLY A 56 -11.93 2.78 -6.39
CA GLY A 56 -11.52 3.07 -5.02
C GLY A 56 -10.85 4.44 -4.88
N THR A 57 -9.99 4.82 -5.82
CA THR A 57 -9.32 6.14 -5.77
C THR A 57 -10.30 7.29 -5.99
N ASN A 58 -11.28 7.12 -6.88
CA ASN A 58 -12.36 8.09 -7.05
C ASN A 58 -13.25 8.18 -5.80
N LEU A 59 -13.56 7.04 -5.16
CA LEU A 59 -14.33 7.02 -3.92
C LEU A 59 -13.59 7.75 -2.78
N VAL A 60 -12.28 7.49 -2.62
CA VAL A 60 -11.44 8.14 -1.60
C VAL A 60 -11.43 9.66 -1.80
N LYS A 61 -11.34 10.15 -3.03
CA LYS A 61 -11.47 11.59 -3.32
C LYS A 61 -12.79 12.13 -2.79
N THR A 62 -13.91 11.53 -3.20
CA THR A 62 -15.24 12.02 -2.84
C THR A 62 -15.50 11.99 -1.34
N LEU A 63 -15.01 10.95 -0.64
CA LEU A 63 -15.21 10.81 0.81
C LEU A 63 -14.39 11.80 1.63
N PHE A 64 -13.19 12.18 1.16
CA PHE A 64 -12.22 12.95 1.94
C PHE A 64 -11.82 14.28 1.29
N GLU A 65 -12.55 14.74 0.27
CA GLU A 65 -12.28 15.98 -0.46
C GLU A 65 -12.18 17.19 0.48
N SER A 66 -13.05 17.23 1.50
CA SER A 66 -13.15 18.35 2.46
C SER A 66 -12.12 18.29 3.59
N SER A 67 -11.49 17.15 3.82
CA SER A 67 -10.66 16.90 5.01
C SER A 67 -9.19 16.64 4.71
N SER A 68 -8.83 16.32 3.46
CA SER A 68 -7.45 16.00 3.09
C SER A 68 -7.10 16.52 1.68
N SER A 69 -6.07 17.38 1.62
CA SER A 69 -5.53 17.87 0.33
C SER A 69 -4.90 16.75 -0.50
N VAL A 70 -4.34 15.73 0.17
CA VAL A 70 -3.78 14.53 -0.45
C VAL A 70 -4.88 13.70 -1.10
N ALA A 71 -6.01 13.49 -0.41
CA ALA A 71 -7.13 12.73 -0.96
C ALA A 71 -7.72 13.43 -2.18
N LYS A 72 -7.88 14.76 -2.12
CA LYS A 72 -8.34 15.58 -3.25
C LYS A 72 -7.42 15.48 -4.46
N SER A 73 -6.11 15.47 -4.24
CA SER A 73 -5.08 15.51 -5.29
C SER A 73 -4.63 14.13 -5.78
N LEU A 74 -5.13 13.05 -5.19
CA LEU A 74 -4.89 11.70 -5.67
C LEU A 74 -5.28 11.62 -7.17
N SER A 75 -4.58 10.90 -8.04
CA SER A 75 -5.04 10.73 -9.44
C SER A 75 -4.73 9.34 -10.02
N CYS A 76 -4.57 8.36 -9.14
CA CYS A 76 -4.19 7.00 -9.52
C CYS A 76 -5.37 6.22 -10.13
N GLY A 77 -5.54 6.38 -11.44
CA GLY A 77 -6.39 5.52 -12.27
C GLY A 77 -5.65 4.29 -12.82
N LYS A 78 -6.33 3.49 -13.65
CA LYS A 78 -5.81 2.19 -14.16
C LYS A 78 -4.42 2.29 -14.78
N THR A 79 -4.21 3.26 -15.66
CA THR A 79 -2.96 3.43 -16.43
C THR A 79 -1.80 3.78 -15.50
N LYS A 80 -2.04 4.67 -14.53
CA LYS A 80 -1.04 5.09 -13.55
C LYS A 80 -0.71 3.94 -12.59
N SER A 81 -1.72 3.22 -12.10
CA SER A 81 -1.53 2.03 -11.28
C SER A 81 -0.68 0.99 -12.00
N ARG A 82 -1.00 0.68 -13.26
CA ARG A 82 -0.20 -0.24 -14.08
C ARG A 82 1.24 0.25 -14.26
N ALA A 83 1.44 1.53 -14.55
CA ALA A 83 2.77 2.10 -14.71
C ALA A 83 3.60 1.98 -13.41
N ILE A 84 3.00 2.23 -12.25
CA ILE A 84 3.66 2.04 -10.95
C ILE A 84 4.05 0.56 -10.76
N VAL A 85 3.15 -0.37 -11.05
CA VAL A 85 3.46 -1.81 -10.94
C VAL A 85 4.60 -2.21 -11.89
N CYS A 86 4.50 -1.86 -13.17
CA CYS A 86 5.45 -2.31 -14.19
C CYS A 86 6.82 -1.62 -14.10
N ASN A 87 6.85 -0.33 -13.76
CA ASN A 87 8.07 0.47 -13.86
C ASN A 87 8.73 0.73 -12.50
N VAL A 88 8.01 0.60 -11.40
CA VAL A 88 8.54 0.84 -10.04
C VAL A 88 8.61 -0.46 -9.26
N PHE A 89 7.46 -1.08 -8.98
CA PHE A 89 7.42 -2.26 -8.11
C PHE A 89 8.06 -3.49 -8.74
N GLY A 90 7.75 -3.79 -10.01
CA GLY A 90 8.32 -4.94 -10.71
C GLY A 90 9.86 -4.93 -10.66
N PRO A 91 10.53 -3.91 -11.21
CA PRO A 91 12.00 -3.84 -11.21
C PRO A 91 12.59 -3.86 -9.79
N TYR A 92 11.98 -3.15 -8.84
CA TYR A 92 12.45 -3.09 -7.46
C TYR A 92 12.40 -4.46 -6.77
N PHE A 93 11.24 -5.13 -6.80
CA PHE A 93 11.08 -6.42 -6.15
C PHE A 93 11.85 -7.52 -6.86
N THR A 94 11.91 -7.51 -8.19
CA THR A 94 12.75 -8.46 -8.93
C THR A 94 14.21 -8.33 -8.53
N LYS A 95 14.76 -7.11 -8.51
CA LYS A 95 16.14 -6.89 -8.09
C LYS A 95 16.35 -7.37 -6.65
N LYS A 96 15.46 -6.98 -5.73
CA LYS A 96 15.54 -7.39 -4.33
C LYS A 96 15.54 -8.91 -4.15
N ILE A 97 14.66 -9.61 -4.85
CA ILE A 97 14.58 -11.08 -4.79
C ILE A 97 15.86 -11.71 -5.38
N VAL A 98 16.38 -11.19 -6.50
CA VAL A 98 17.63 -11.68 -7.09
C VAL A 98 18.80 -11.49 -6.12
N ASP A 99 18.92 -10.32 -5.50
CA ASP A 99 19.98 -10.03 -4.53
C ASP A 99 19.87 -10.98 -3.32
N GLU A 100 18.66 -11.18 -2.77
CA GLU A 100 18.41 -12.12 -1.66
C GLU A 100 18.71 -13.58 -2.04
N VAL A 101 18.40 -13.99 -3.27
CA VAL A 101 18.69 -15.35 -3.76
C VAL A 101 20.18 -15.57 -3.98
N LEU A 102 20.92 -14.57 -4.45
CA LEU A 102 22.37 -14.65 -4.65
C LEU A 102 23.14 -14.77 -3.33
N GLU A 103 22.64 -14.15 -2.25
CA GLU A 103 23.20 -14.28 -0.90
C GLU A 103 22.79 -15.59 -0.20
N ALA A 104 21.68 -16.20 -0.62
CA ALA A 104 21.18 -17.43 -0.01
C ALA A 104 21.99 -18.66 -0.45
N ARG A 105 22.47 -19.44 0.52
CA ARG A 105 23.17 -20.71 0.25
C ARG A 105 22.25 -21.79 -0.33
N PHE A 106 20.98 -21.77 0.07
CA PHE A 106 19.95 -22.71 -0.38
C PHE A 106 18.62 -21.96 -0.41
N TYR A 107 17.78 -22.22 -1.42
CA TYR A 107 16.43 -21.67 -1.49
C TYR A 107 15.45 -22.69 -2.06
N SER A 108 14.18 -22.57 -1.65
CA SER A 108 13.09 -23.40 -2.17
C SER A 108 12.01 -22.50 -2.78
N LEU A 109 11.54 -22.88 -3.96
CA LEU A 109 10.41 -22.25 -4.64
C LEU A 109 9.16 -23.08 -4.38
N SER A 110 8.12 -22.51 -3.79
CA SER A 110 6.85 -23.21 -3.59
C SER A 110 5.78 -22.59 -4.48
N TYR A 111 5.22 -23.39 -5.38
CA TYR A 111 4.11 -22.95 -6.22
C TYR A 111 2.78 -23.23 -5.53
N ASP A 112 1.99 -22.18 -5.33
CA ASP A 112 0.61 -22.31 -4.83
C ASP A 112 -0.31 -22.82 -5.95
N SER A 113 -0.90 -23.98 -5.72
CA SER A 113 -1.86 -24.66 -6.60
C SER A 113 -3.19 -24.91 -5.89
N SER A 114 -3.42 -24.16 -4.80
CA SER A 114 -4.62 -24.28 -4.00
C SER A 114 -5.87 -24.01 -4.83
N ASN A 115 -6.93 -24.74 -4.52
CA ASN A 115 -8.25 -24.54 -5.09
C ASN A 115 -9.27 -24.38 -3.95
N LYS A 116 -10.54 -24.07 -4.28
CA LYS A 116 -11.55 -23.70 -3.28
C LYS A 116 -11.72 -24.83 -2.23
N GLY A 117 -11.23 -24.59 -1.02
CA GLY A 117 -11.31 -25.51 0.11
C GLY A 117 -10.13 -26.46 0.27
N ASN A 118 -9.11 -26.41 -0.61
CA ASN A 118 -7.92 -27.24 -0.46
C ASN A 118 -6.64 -26.44 -0.72
N CYS A 119 -5.77 -26.39 0.29
CA CYS A 119 -4.45 -25.77 0.17
C CYS A 119 -3.46 -26.78 -0.41
N LYS A 120 -2.93 -26.52 -1.60
CA LYS A 120 -1.96 -27.39 -2.29
C LYS A 120 -0.74 -26.58 -2.67
N THR A 121 0.41 -26.94 -2.13
CA THR A 121 1.70 -26.30 -2.45
C THR A 121 2.67 -27.33 -3.01
N TYR A 122 3.32 -27.02 -4.13
CA TYR A 122 4.38 -27.84 -4.72
C TYR A 122 5.74 -27.20 -4.48
N PRO A 123 6.56 -27.72 -3.53
CA PRO A 123 7.89 -27.19 -3.29
C PRO A 123 8.91 -27.76 -4.29
N PHE A 124 9.75 -26.89 -4.81
CA PHE A 124 10.93 -27.19 -5.61
C PHE A 124 12.14 -26.69 -4.82
N THR A 125 13.07 -27.57 -4.48
CA THR A 125 14.31 -27.17 -3.81
C THR A 125 15.39 -27.01 -4.87
N VAL A 126 16.10 -25.89 -4.84
CA VAL A 126 17.25 -25.65 -5.71
C VAL A 126 18.50 -25.70 -4.82
N GLN A 127 19.42 -26.60 -5.17
CA GLN A 127 20.69 -26.82 -4.48
C GLN A 127 21.84 -26.24 -5.31
#